data_AF-B6BI43-F1
#
_entry.id   AF-B6BI43-F1
#
_cell.length_a   1.000
_cell.length_b   1.000
_cell.length_c   1.000
_cell.angle_alpha   90.00
_cell.angle_beta   90.00
_cell.angle_gamma   90.00
#
_symmetry.space_group_name_H-M   'P 1'
#
loop_
_entity.id
_entity.type
_entity.pdbx_description
1 polymer ?
#
loop_
_entity_poly.entity_id
_entity_poly.type
_entity_poly.pdbx_seq_one_letter_code
_entity_poly.pdbx_strand_id
1 'polypeptide(L)'
;MGVKKFIANVVKSLNLENHEASGKKKSIKHLIEKLELREIKLTEDIEKESDSEKLIQLQEELDIISLYIEKATKKLDKLNSKK
;
A
#
# COMPACT_ATOMS: atom_id res chain seq x y z
N MET A 1 -4.47 40.20 0.03
CA MET A 1 -4.78 38.74 0.04
C MET A 1 -3.72 38.04 0.85
N GLY A 2 -4.07 37.30 1.91
CA GLY A 2 -3.07 36.55 2.68
C GLY A 2 -2.56 35.34 1.91
N VAL A 3 -1.30 34.96 2.11
CA VAL A 3 -0.64 33.82 1.44
C VAL A 3 -1.49 32.54 1.53
N LYS A 4 -2.14 32.30 2.67
CA LYS A 4 -3.07 31.16 2.85
C LYS A 4 -4.27 31.19 1.88
N LYS A 5 -4.86 32.36 1.63
CA LYS A 5 -5.97 32.51 0.66
C LYS A 5 -5.49 32.36 -0.78
N PHE A 6 -4.27 32.81 -1.07
CA PHE A 6 -3.64 32.61 -2.38
C PHE A 6 -3.40 31.13 -2.65
N ILE A 7 -2.78 30.41 -1.71
CA ILE A 7 -2.55 28.96 -1.82
C ILE A 7 -3.88 28.19 -1.96
N ALA A 8 -4.89 28.51 -1.16
CA ALA A 8 -6.21 27.88 -1.26
C ALA A 8 -6.87 28.11 -2.63
N ASN A 9 -6.79 29.33 -3.18
CA ASN A 9 -7.30 29.63 -4.51
C ASN A 9 -6.53 28.87 -5.59
N VAL A 10 -5.19 28.79 -5.51
CA VAL A 10 -4.37 28.05 -6.48
C VAL A 10 -4.72 26.56 -6.46
N VAL A 11 -4.82 25.96 -5.27
CA VAL A 11 -5.19 24.56 -5.10
C VAL A 11 -6.59 24.27 -5.67
N LYS A 12 -7.55 25.18 -5.45
CA LYS A 12 -8.92 25.05 -5.96
C LYS A 12 -9.02 25.28 -7.47
N SER A 13 -8.35 26.30 -8.00
CA SER A 13 -8.32 26.63 -9.43
C SER A 13 -7.64 25.56 -10.27
N LEU A 14 -6.60 24.91 -9.73
CA LEU A 14 -5.89 23.82 -10.39
C LEU A 14 -6.50 22.44 -10.06
N ASN A 15 -7.61 22.40 -9.30
CA ASN A 15 -8.29 21.17 -8.87
C ASN A 15 -7.35 20.15 -8.19
N LEU A 16 -6.33 20.66 -7.48
CA LEU A 16 -5.27 19.84 -6.86
C LEU A 16 -5.74 19.11 -5.60
N GLU A 17 -6.93 19.44 -5.07
CA GLU A 17 -7.55 18.75 -3.93
C GLU A 17 -7.71 17.24 -4.20
N ASN A 18 -8.02 16.88 -5.45
CA ASN A 18 -8.15 15.49 -5.89
C ASN A 18 -6.80 14.81 -6.20
N HIS A 19 -5.75 15.61 -6.45
CA HIS A 19 -4.43 15.12 -6.82
C HIS A 19 -3.72 14.47 -5.63
N GLU A 20 -3.89 15.00 -4.42
CA GLU A 20 -3.28 14.45 -3.21
C GLU A 20 -3.91 13.10 -2.81
N ALA A 21 -5.23 12.97 -2.98
CA ALA A 21 -5.95 11.72 -2.81
C ALA A 21 -5.57 10.69 -3.87
N SER A 22 -5.40 11.11 -5.13
CA SER A 22 -4.90 10.30 -6.24
C SER A 22 -3.48 9.78 -5.98
N GLY A 23 -2.56 10.64 -5.51
CA GLY A 23 -1.20 10.27 -5.16
C GLY A 23 -1.15 9.22 -4.04
N LYS A 24 -1.89 9.44 -2.95
CA LYS A 24 -2.00 8.50 -1.82
C LYS A 24 -2.54 7.14 -2.27
N LYS A 25 -3.56 7.11 -3.14
CA LYS A 25 -4.10 5.87 -3.73
C LYS A 25 -3.06 5.14 -4.58
N LYS A 26 -2.34 5.87 -5.44
CA LYS A 26 -1.28 5.30 -6.30
C LYS A 26 -0.17 4.68 -5.45
N SER A 27 0.28 5.36 -4.40
CA SER A 27 1.30 4.83 -3.50
C SER A 27 0.85 3.56 -2.77
N ILE A 28 -0.41 3.50 -2.33
CA ILE A 28 -0.95 2.30 -1.67
C ILE A 28 -1.08 1.13 -2.65
N LYS A 29 -1.57 1.36 -3.88
CA LYS A 29 -1.60 0.32 -4.92
C LYS A 29 -0.21 -0.25 -5.18
N HIS A 30 0.78 0.62 -5.36
CA HIS A 30 2.14 0.19 -5.61
C HIS A 30 2.77 -0.58 -4.44
N LEU A 31 2.38 -0.25 -3.21
CA LEU A 31 2.79 -1.02 -2.03
C LEU A 31 2.17 -2.42 -2.04
N ILE A 32 0.88 -2.54 -2.36
CA ILE A 32 0.19 -3.83 -2.46
C ILE A 32 0.87 -4.72 -3.51
N GLU A 33 1.11 -4.20 -4.71
CA GLU A 33 1.81 -4.92 -5.79
C GLU A 33 3.18 -5.47 -5.33
N LYS A 34 3.94 -4.69 -4.56
CA LYS A 34 5.24 -5.13 -4.02
C LYS A 34 5.11 -6.24 -2.98
N LEU A 35 4.09 -6.16 -2.13
CA LEU A 35 3.83 -7.16 -1.11
C LEU A 35 3.37 -8.48 -1.74
N GLU A 36 2.50 -8.44 -2.74
CA GLU A 36 2.07 -9.62 -3.51
C GLU A 36 3.25 -10.28 -4.23
N LEU A 37 4.14 -9.49 -4.86
CA LEU A 37 5.36 -10.03 -5.47
C LEU A 37 6.31 -10.67 -4.44
N ARG A 38 6.33 -10.17 -3.20
CA ARG A 38 7.13 -10.76 -2.13
C ARG A 38 6.48 -12.04 -1.60
N GLU A 39 5.16 -12.07 -1.46
CA GLU A 39 4.39 -13.25 -1.07
C GLU A 39 4.61 -14.42 -2.03
N ILE A 40 4.57 -14.16 -3.35
CA ILE A 40 4.87 -15.17 -4.38
C ILE A 40 6.28 -15.74 -4.18
N LYS A 41 7.28 -14.87 -4.02
CA LYS A 41 8.67 -15.30 -3.82
C LYS A 41 8.84 -16.12 -2.55
N LEU A 42 8.23 -15.71 -1.44
CA LEU A 42 8.28 -16.47 -0.20
C LEU A 42 7.62 -17.82 -0.32
N THR A 43 6.51 -17.92 -1.05
CA THR A 43 5.85 -19.21 -1.30
C THR A 43 6.79 -20.14 -2.08
N GLU A 44 7.46 -19.63 -3.13
CA GLU A 44 8.47 -20.41 -3.86
C GLU A 44 9.69 -20.78 -3.00
N ASP A 45 10.10 -19.91 -2.07
CA ASP A 45 11.21 -20.17 -1.15
C ASP A 45 10.82 -21.24 -0.12
N ILE A 46 9.58 -21.22 0.39
CA ILE A 46 9.03 -22.25 1.29
C ILE A 46 8.99 -23.62 0.61
N GLU A 47 8.56 -23.69 -0.65
CA GLU A 47 8.51 -24.96 -1.40
C GLU A 47 9.89 -25.59 -1.62
N LYS A 48 10.94 -24.76 -1.66
CA LYS A 48 12.33 -25.20 -1.89
C LYS A 48 13.11 -25.42 -0.59
N GLU A 49 12.61 -24.93 0.54
CA GLU A 49 13.31 -25.01 1.81
C GLU A 49 13.09 -26.37 2.48
N SER A 50 14.16 -26.90 3.06
CA SER A 50 14.18 -28.22 3.71
C SER A 50 14.47 -28.14 5.21
N ASP A 51 14.96 -26.99 5.67
CA ASP A 51 15.25 -26.72 7.07
C ASP A 51 13.98 -26.28 7.81
N SER A 52 13.62 -27.01 8.87
CA SER A 52 12.42 -26.74 9.67
C SER A 52 12.44 -25.37 10.35
N GLU A 53 13.62 -24.89 10.79
CA GLU A 53 13.71 -23.59 11.46
C GLU A 53 13.46 -22.44 10.47
N LYS A 54 14.03 -22.55 9.26
CA LYS A 54 13.84 -21.57 8.20
C LYS A 54 12.42 -21.60 7.64
N LEU A 55 11.82 -22.78 7.52
CA LEU A 55 10.42 -22.92 7.12
C LEU A 55 9.49 -22.15 8.06
N ILE A 56 9.70 -22.27 9.38
CA ILE A 56 8.92 -21.51 10.37
C ILE A 56 9.10 -20.00 10.16
N GLN A 57 10.34 -19.53 10.00
CA GLN A 57 10.61 -18.10 9.77
C GLN A 57 9.98 -17.57 8.47
N LEU A 58 10.05 -18.34 7.39
CA LEU A 58 9.44 -17.99 6.10
C LEU A 58 7.90 -17.95 6.21
N GLN A 59 7.31 -18.88 6.96
CA GLN A 59 5.88 -18.91 7.23
C GLN A 59 5.44 -17.68 8.05
N GLU A 60 6.21 -17.32 9.09
CA GLU A 60 5.98 -16.10 9.88
C GLU A 60 6.09 -14.83 9.02
N GLU A 61 7.09 -14.76 8.13
CA GLU A 61 7.23 -13.64 7.18
C GLU A 61 6.02 -13.55 6.24
N LEU A 62 5.54 -14.70 5.74
CA LEU A 62 4.36 -14.79 4.89
C LEU A 62 3.11 -14.29 5.62
N ASP A 63 2.87 -14.74 6.84
CA ASP A 63 1.74 -14.30 7.67
C ASP A 63 1.75 -12.78 7.91
N ILE A 64 2.94 -12.22 8.17
CA ILE A 64 3.12 -10.77 8.33
C ILE A 64 2.74 -10.05 7.04
N ILE A 65 3.21 -10.53 5.89
CA ILE A 65 2.94 -9.91 4.59
C ILE A 65 1.45 -9.95 4.25
N SER A 66 0.80 -11.09 4.42
CA SER A 66 -0.64 -11.23 4.16
C SER A 66 -1.46 -10.28 5.06
N LEU A 67 -1.07 -10.11 6.33
CA LEU A 67 -1.68 -9.11 7.23
C LEU A 67 -1.48 -7.67 6.73
N TYR A 68 -0.32 -7.34 6.17
CA TYR A 68 -0.06 -6.01 5.61
C TYR A 68 -0.83 -5.75 4.31
N ILE A 69 -0.98 -6.77 3.46
CA ILE A 69 -1.82 -6.71 2.25
C ILE A 69 -3.27 -6.41 2.67
N GLU A 70 -3.83 -7.16 3.63
CA GLU A 70 -5.20 -6.96 4.10
C GLU A 70 -5.42 -5.55 4.69
N LYS A 71 -4.44 -5.02 5.43
CA LYS A 71 -4.51 -3.65 5.97
C LYS A 71 -4.44 -2.61 4.85
N ALA A 72 -3.58 -2.82 3.86
CA ALA A 72 -3.40 -1.90 2.74
C ALA A 72 -4.63 -1.85 1.83
N THR A 73 -5.25 -3.01 1.54
CA THR A 73 -6.49 -3.09 0.76
C THR A 73 -7.64 -2.39 1.47
N LYS A 74 -7.87 -2.66 2.77
CA LYS A 74 -8.87 -1.94 3.58
C LYS A 74 -8.66 -0.43 3.57
N LYS A 75 -7.41 0.03 3.58
CA LYS A 75 -7.07 1.46 3.52
C LYS A 75 -7.34 2.05 2.14
N LEU A 76 -7.07 1.31 1.08
CA LEU A 76 -7.39 1.70 -0.29
C LEU A 76 -8.90 1.82 -0.51
N ASP A 77 -9.68 0.87 0.01
CA ASP A 77 -11.14 0.87 -0.09
C ASP A 77 -11.76 2.05 0.67
N LYS A 78 -11.24 2.40 1.84
CA LYS A 78 -11.63 3.63 2.57
C LYS A 78 -11.35 4.90 1.78
N LEU A 79 -10.25 4.94 1.02
CA LEU A 79 -9.94 6.09 0.15
C LEU A 79 -10.81 6.12 -1.11
N ASN A 80 -11.28 4.96 -1.58
CA ASN A 80 -12.17 4.86 -2.73
C ASN A 80 -13.64 5.14 -2.39
N SER A 81 -14.07 4.78 -1.19
CA SER A 81 -15.43 5.03 -0.66
C SER A 81 -15.64 6.45 -0.13
N LYS A 82 -14.57 7.20 0.19
CA LYS A 82 -14.62 8.65 0.45
C LYS A 82 -14.87 9.50 -0.82
N LYS A 83 -15.52 8.92 -1.83
CA LYS A 83 -15.90 9.60 -3.07
C LYS A 83 -17.16 10.42 -2.88
#